data_AF-A0A813L1M2-F1
#
_entry.id   AF-A0A813L1M2-F1
#
_cell.length_a   1.000
_cell.length_b   1.000
_cell.length_c   1.000
_cell.angle_alpha   90.00
_cell.angle_beta   90.00
_cell.angle_gamma   90.00
#
_symmetry.space_group_name_H-M   'P 1'
#
loop_
_entity.id
_entity.type
_entity.pdbx_description
1 polymer ?
#
loop_
_entity_poly.entity_id
_entity_poly.type
_entity_poly.pdbx_seq_one_letter_code
_entity_poly.pdbx_strand_id
1 'polypeptide(L)'
;MSRGQGQQANRAPLGKLRRKGKQDVRKAVEVLKTRTGTSTSAKKVFLPPELAGLSALRHQRPPPKQSKRKQQPGRPEKGLSTEVIKKSAADSAAGGLYVKGDVVLLIGEGDFSFALALLKRLGSEGIYMVATVLDTAKELKKKYPEAQAKAKQLVAAGMDVKYGVDGRKLKENLEFSGSFTKVVFNFPHLGTDGADVGGHQELLRDFFVGAASCLEPAAESEVHVSLRGGQPYDSWQVLQMAKATQGQDGLPLMRCDRSVPFCAEHFPGYGHCRTRGDAYAAARGFTDKNVVSGARTHVFKLRTEALRKLKT
;
A
#
# COMPACT_ATOMS: atom_id res chain seq x y z
N MET A 1 45.05 -23.25 37.15
CA MET A 1 44.79 -23.49 35.72
C MET A 1 43.33 -23.87 35.55
N SER A 2 42.49 -22.95 35.05
CA SER A 2 41.07 -23.24 34.80
C SER A 2 40.69 -22.59 33.46
N ARG A 3 40.36 -23.42 32.47
CA ARG A 3 39.95 -22.99 31.12
C ARG A 3 38.42 -23.02 31.06
N GLY A 4 37.84 -21.85 30.82
CA GLY A 4 36.39 -21.64 30.69
C GLY A 4 35.84 -22.11 29.35
N GLN A 5 34.60 -22.57 29.40
CA GLN A 5 33.75 -22.97 28.29
C GLN A 5 33.40 -21.76 27.40
N GLY A 6 33.59 -21.90 26.08
CA GLY A 6 33.10 -20.94 25.08
C GLY A 6 31.67 -21.26 24.66
N GLN A 7 30.75 -20.32 24.84
CA GLN A 7 29.39 -20.37 24.29
C GLN A 7 29.42 -20.07 22.78
N GLN A 8 28.96 -21.02 21.96
CA GLN A 8 28.61 -20.79 20.56
C GLN A 8 27.29 -20.00 20.47
N ALA A 9 27.34 -18.78 19.92
CA ALA A 9 26.17 -18.02 19.54
C ALA A 9 25.64 -18.51 18.17
N ASN A 10 24.45 -19.12 18.19
CA ASN A 10 23.76 -19.66 17.03
C ASN A 10 23.20 -18.52 16.16
N ARG A 11 23.88 -18.17 15.05
CA ARG A 11 23.34 -17.27 14.02
C ARG A 11 22.35 -18.04 13.14
N ALA A 12 21.05 -17.73 13.27
CA ALA A 12 20.06 -18.25 12.33
C ALA A 12 20.33 -17.71 10.90
N PRO A 13 20.29 -18.56 9.86
CA PRO A 13 20.65 -18.15 8.51
C PRO A 13 19.52 -17.34 7.85
N LEU A 14 19.84 -16.10 7.45
CA LEU A 14 19.00 -15.20 6.63
C LEU A 14 18.40 -15.85 5.37
N GLY A 15 18.94 -16.99 4.92
CA GLY A 15 18.42 -17.77 3.80
C GLY A 15 17.05 -18.44 4.05
N LYS A 16 16.68 -18.74 5.31
CA LYS A 16 15.40 -19.39 5.61
C LYS A 16 14.22 -18.42 5.63
N LEU A 17 14.42 -17.17 6.07
CA LEU A 17 13.39 -16.11 5.99
C LEU A 17 13.10 -15.69 4.53
N ARG A 18 14.13 -15.65 3.66
CA ARG A 18 13.97 -15.37 2.21
C ARG A 18 13.14 -16.43 1.48
N ARG A 19 13.21 -17.70 1.89
CA ARG A 19 12.41 -18.79 1.27
C ARG A 19 10.95 -18.75 1.71
N LYS A 20 10.67 -18.38 2.95
CA LYS A 20 9.31 -18.31 3.49
C LYS A 20 8.47 -17.20 2.84
N GLY A 21 9.01 -15.98 2.77
CA GLY A 21 8.33 -14.86 2.07
C GLY A 21 8.06 -15.14 0.59
N LYS A 22 8.95 -15.89 -0.10
CA LYS A 22 8.72 -16.34 -1.48
C LYS A 22 7.58 -17.34 -1.61
N GLN A 23 7.38 -18.21 -0.62
CA GLN A 23 6.32 -19.21 -0.63
C GLN A 23 4.96 -18.59 -0.30
N ASP A 24 4.94 -17.60 0.60
CA ASP A 24 3.72 -16.90 1.01
C ASP A 24 3.16 -16.03 -0.13
N VAL A 25 4.02 -15.29 -0.85
CA VAL A 25 3.60 -14.53 -2.04
C VAL A 25 3.11 -15.48 -3.14
N ARG A 26 3.82 -16.58 -3.42
CA ARG A 26 3.39 -17.56 -4.43
C ARG A 26 2.03 -18.18 -4.10
N LYS A 27 1.78 -18.52 -2.84
CA LYS A 27 0.47 -19.03 -2.38
C LYS A 27 -0.63 -17.97 -2.53
N ALA A 28 -0.39 -16.73 -2.13
CA ALA A 28 -1.36 -15.64 -2.30
C ALA A 28 -1.71 -15.40 -3.78
N VAL A 29 -0.70 -15.47 -4.66
CA VAL A 29 -0.87 -15.39 -6.12
C VAL A 29 -1.68 -16.57 -6.67
N GLU A 30 -1.44 -17.77 -6.17
CA GLU A 30 -2.18 -18.98 -6.59
C GLU A 30 -3.65 -18.93 -6.13
N VAL A 31 -3.93 -18.40 -4.93
CA VAL A 31 -5.29 -18.14 -4.44
C VAL A 31 -6.00 -17.07 -5.29
N LEU A 32 -5.31 -16.00 -5.66
CA LEU A 32 -5.88 -14.96 -6.54
C LEU A 32 -6.14 -15.50 -7.96
N LYS A 33 -5.23 -16.32 -8.51
CA LYS A 33 -5.37 -16.92 -9.85
C LYS A 33 -6.43 -18.02 -9.91
N THR A 34 -6.65 -18.78 -8.84
CA THR A 34 -7.74 -19.77 -8.78
C THR A 34 -9.12 -19.13 -8.69
N ARG A 35 -9.21 -17.91 -8.14
CA ARG A 35 -10.46 -17.12 -8.12
C ARG A 35 -10.86 -16.55 -9.47
N THR A 36 -9.93 -16.41 -10.42
CA THR A 36 -10.19 -15.85 -11.76
C THR A 36 -10.51 -16.92 -12.82
N GLY A 37 -10.46 -18.21 -12.47
CA GLY A 37 -10.80 -19.33 -13.36
C GLY A 37 -12.28 -19.72 -13.30
N THR A 38 -13.03 -19.37 -14.35
CA THR A 38 -14.31 -19.98 -14.82
C THR A 38 -15.24 -20.65 -13.80
N SER A 39 -16.38 -20.01 -13.51
CA SER A 39 -17.74 -20.53 -13.85
C SER A 39 -18.81 -19.98 -12.90
N THR A 40 -19.90 -19.54 -13.53
CA THR A 40 -21.25 -19.36 -12.98
C THR A 40 -21.67 -20.49 -12.04
N SER A 41 -21.73 -20.21 -10.75
CA SER A 41 -22.81 -20.61 -9.83
C SER A 41 -22.38 -20.24 -8.41
N ALA A 42 -23.22 -19.46 -7.71
CA ALA A 42 -22.99 -19.09 -6.33
C ALA A 42 -22.91 -20.34 -5.44
N LYS A 43 -21.70 -20.70 -5.00
CA LYS A 43 -21.49 -21.54 -3.82
C LYS A 43 -20.59 -20.78 -2.87
N LYS A 44 -21.07 -20.69 -1.62
CA LYS A 44 -20.38 -20.08 -0.49
C LYS A 44 -19.14 -20.95 -0.21
N VAL A 45 -17.98 -20.55 -0.75
CA VAL A 45 -16.72 -21.26 -0.50
C VAL A 45 -16.15 -20.79 0.82
N PHE A 46 -16.18 -21.68 1.81
CA PHE A 46 -15.58 -21.52 3.13
C PHE A 46 -14.04 -21.60 3.01
N LEU A 47 -13.34 -20.78 3.79
CA LEU A 47 -11.87 -20.79 3.88
C LEU A 47 -11.35 -22.18 4.34
N PRO A 48 -10.33 -22.76 3.69
CA PRO A 48 -9.64 -23.92 4.26
C PRO A 48 -8.87 -23.52 5.55
N PRO A 49 -8.86 -24.35 6.61
CA PRO A 49 -8.28 -24.04 7.93
C PRO A 49 -6.77 -23.73 7.96
N GLU A 50 -6.04 -23.91 6.88
CA GLU A 50 -4.56 -23.84 6.88
C GLU A 50 -3.97 -22.41 6.76
N LEU A 51 -4.79 -21.37 6.59
CA LEU A 51 -4.32 -19.97 6.54
C LEU A 51 -4.51 -19.17 7.85
N ALA A 52 -5.07 -19.76 8.91
CA ALA A 52 -5.17 -19.12 10.22
C ALA A 52 -3.81 -18.95 10.95
N GLY A 53 -2.73 -19.55 10.43
CA GLY A 53 -1.43 -19.69 11.10
C GLY A 53 -0.34 -18.63 10.80
N LEU A 54 -0.61 -17.59 10.00
CA LEU A 54 0.44 -16.61 9.62
C LEU A 54 0.77 -15.55 10.71
N SER A 55 0.08 -15.57 11.85
CA SER A 55 0.27 -14.61 12.96
C SER A 55 1.41 -14.97 13.95
N ALA A 56 1.92 -16.20 13.94
CA ALA A 56 2.67 -16.73 15.10
C ALA A 56 4.21 -16.60 15.08
N LEU A 57 4.82 -15.73 14.25
CA LEU A 57 6.30 -15.65 14.15
C LEU A 57 6.92 -14.27 14.44
N ARG A 58 6.19 -13.35 15.08
CA ARG A 58 6.71 -12.01 15.40
C ARG A 58 6.96 -11.69 16.88
N HIS A 59 6.75 -12.65 17.79
CA HIS A 59 6.88 -12.39 19.22
C HIS A 59 8.16 -13.01 19.81
N GLN A 60 9.26 -12.26 19.79
CA GLN A 60 10.23 -12.25 20.89
C GLN A 60 10.89 -10.85 20.97
N ARG A 61 10.36 -9.97 21.82
CA ARG A 61 11.14 -8.89 22.42
C ARG A 61 11.43 -9.31 23.87
N PRO A 62 12.69 -9.31 24.32
CA PRO A 62 12.98 -9.55 25.73
C PRO A 62 12.50 -8.37 26.59
N PRO A 63 12.16 -8.60 27.87
CA PRO A 63 11.65 -7.55 28.75
C PRO A 63 12.75 -6.53 29.12
N PRO A 64 12.40 -5.27 29.40
CA PRO A 64 13.38 -4.25 29.77
C PRO A 64 13.90 -4.50 31.19
N LYS A 65 15.22 -4.63 31.33
CA LYS A 65 15.90 -4.61 32.63
C LYS A 65 15.99 -3.18 33.15
N GLN A 66 15.48 -2.94 34.35
CA GLN A 66 15.74 -1.73 35.13
C GLN A 66 17.23 -1.68 35.51
N SER A 67 17.93 -0.57 35.24
CA SER A 67 19.21 -0.30 35.90
C SER A 67 19.36 1.17 36.27
N LYS A 68 19.67 1.38 37.55
CA LYS A 68 19.86 2.65 38.24
C LYS A 68 21.05 3.45 37.67
N ARG A 69 20.89 4.78 37.66
CA ARG A 69 21.93 5.79 37.38
C ARG A 69 23.12 5.66 38.33
N LYS A 70 24.34 5.70 37.79
CA LYS A 70 25.51 6.35 38.40
C LYS A 70 26.33 7.04 37.30
N GLN A 71 26.69 8.30 37.55
CA GLN A 71 27.51 9.17 36.69
C GLN A 71 29.00 8.89 36.92
N GLN A 72 29.82 9.01 35.87
CA GLN A 72 31.15 9.64 35.88
C GLN A 72 31.68 9.87 34.43
N PRO A 73 32.64 10.79 34.22
CA PRO A 73 32.79 11.52 32.94
C PRO A 73 33.95 11.05 32.03
N GLY A 74 33.80 11.30 30.72
CA GLY A 74 34.84 11.81 29.83
C GLY A 74 35.70 10.83 29.00
N ARG A 75 35.39 10.67 27.70
CA ARG A 75 36.36 10.52 26.59
C ARG A 75 35.71 10.88 25.23
N PRO A 76 36.39 11.59 24.30
CA PRO A 76 35.75 12.10 23.09
C PRO A 76 35.60 11.06 21.96
N GLU A 77 34.76 11.46 21.01
CA GLU A 77 34.00 10.71 20.02
C GLU A 77 34.76 9.88 18.96
N LYS A 78 34.05 8.89 18.41
CA LYS A 78 33.89 8.74 16.95
C LYS A 78 32.40 8.55 16.65
N GLY A 79 31.70 9.67 16.44
CA GLY A 79 30.30 9.69 16.05
C GLY A 79 30.14 9.22 14.60
N LEU A 80 29.31 8.21 14.39
CA LEU A 80 28.73 7.94 13.08
C LEU A 80 27.93 9.17 12.67
N SER A 81 28.20 9.73 11.49
CA SER A 81 27.61 10.99 11.04
C SER A 81 26.08 10.94 11.08
N THR A 82 25.49 11.99 11.66
CA THR A 82 24.05 12.24 11.80
C THR A 82 23.29 12.20 10.47
N GLU A 83 23.99 12.36 9.35
CA GLU A 83 23.55 12.12 7.98
C GLU A 83 23.06 10.69 7.72
N VAL A 84 23.78 9.67 8.22
CA VAL A 84 23.45 8.25 7.99
C VAL A 84 22.19 7.84 8.75
N ILE A 85 22.01 8.37 9.97
CA ILE A 85 20.82 8.12 10.80
C ILE A 85 19.59 8.78 10.16
N LYS A 86 19.70 10.01 9.66
CA LYS A 86 18.62 10.72 8.95
C LYS A 86 18.24 10.03 7.63
N LYS A 87 19.22 9.51 6.87
CA LYS A 87 18.98 8.78 5.61
C LYS A 87 18.22 7.47 5.85
N SER A 88 18.57 6.71 6.89
CA SER A 88 17.87 5.46 7.24
C SER A 88 16.43 5.67 7.73
N ALA A 89 16.17 6.79 8.42
CA ALA A 89 14.83 7.16 8.85
C ALA A 89 13.96 7.66 7.68
N ALA A 90 14.57 8.38 6.72
CA ALA A 90 13.89 8.85 5.50
C ALA A 90 13.54 7.69 4.54
N ASP A 91 14.46 6.73 4.37
CA ASP A 91 14.19 5.48 3.61
C ASP A 91 13.06 4.66 4.25
N SER A 92 12.90 4.73 5.57
CA SER A 92 11.83 4.06 6.31
C SER A 92 10.51 4.84 6.34
N ALA A 93 10.50 6.16 6.08
CA ALA A 93 9.31 7.00 6.27
C ALA A 93 8.35 7.01 5.07
N ALA A 94 8.84 6.81 3.84
CA ALA A 94 7.99 6.64 2.66
C ALA A 94 8.42 5.46 1.78
N GLY A 95 9.72 5.15 1.70
CA GLY A 95 10.20 3.88 1.14
C GLY A 95 9.81 2.66 1.99
N GLY A 96 9.50 2.85 3.27
CA GLY A 96 9.07 1.78 4.17
C GLY A 96 7.58 1.42 4.10
N LEU A 97 6.76 2.16 3.32
CA LEU A 97 5.32 1.88 3.22
C LEU A 97 5.02 0.55 2.54
N TYR A 98 5.88 0.16 1.59
CA TYR A 98 5.78 -1.06 0.82
C TYR A 98 7.04 -1.88 1.00
N VAL A 99 6.86 -3.14 1.35
CA VAL A 99 7.93 -4.07 1.69
C VAL A 99 7.79 -5.36 0.91
N LYS A 100 8.85 -6.16 0.94
CA LYS A 100 8.79 -7.49 0.33
C LYS A 100 7.79 -8.37 1.05
N GLY A 101 6.95 -9.08 0.30
CA GLY A 101 5.84 -9.88 0.82
C GLY A 101 4.48 -9.21 0.64
N ASP A 102 4.43 -7.91 0.34
CA ASP A 102 3.16 -7.21 0.15
C ASP A 102 2.42 -7.71 -1.10
N VAL A 103 1.10 -7.80 -0.95
CA VAL A 103 0.12 -8.02 -2.02
C VAL A 103 -0.71 -6.74 -2.12
N VAL A 104 -0.59 -6.02 -3.24
CA VAL A 104 -1.03 -4.62 -3.36
C VAL A 104 -2.07 -4.45 -4.46
N LEU A 105 -3.18 -3.81 -4.13
CA LEU A 105 -4.15 -3.32 -5.11
C LEU A 105 -3.92 -1.82 -5.32
N LEU A 106 -3.54 -1.43 -6.53
CA LEU A 106 -3.35 -0.03 -6.92
C LEU A 106 -4.59 0.45 -7.68
N ILE A 107 -5.20 1.53 -7.21
CA ILE A 107 -6.43 2.11 -7.76
C ILE A 107 -6.10 3.42 -8.46
N GLY A 108 -6.53 3.54 -9.73
CA GLY A 108 -6.44 4.79 -10.48
C GLY A 108 -5.01 5.17 -10.88
N GLU A 109 -4.21 4.21 -11.35
CA GLU A 109 -2.77 4.40 -11.65
C GLU A 109 -2.46 5.45 -12.73
N GLY A 110 -3.44 5.85 -13.55
CA GLY A 110 -3.17 6.68 -14.73
C GLY A 110 -2.28 5.93 -15.72
N ASP A 111 -1.03 6.34 -15.86
CA ASP A 111 -0.10 5.76 -16.83
C ASP A 111 0.66 4.50 -16.36
N PHE A 112 0.39 4.00 -15.14
CA PHE A 112 1.06 2.86 -14.49
C PHE A 112 2.53 3.09 -14.08
N SER A 113 3.00 4.33 -14.09
CA SER A 113 4.38 4.64 -13.71
C SER A 113 4.67 4.36 -12.23
N PHE A 114 3.71 4.54 -11.33
CA PHE A 114 3.87 4.24 -9.90
C PHE A 114 4.04 2.74 -9.65
N ALA A 115 3.15 1.91 -10.22
CA ALA A 115 3.26 0.46 -10.20
C ALA A 115 4.62 -0.01 -10.72
N LEU A 116 5.06 0.52 -11.86
CA LEU A 116 6.34 0.13 -12.45
C LEU A 116 7.54 0.55 -11.59
N ALA A 117 7.49 1.73 -10.97
CA ALA A 117 8.52 2.18 -10.04
C ALA A 117 8.57 1.29 -8.78
N LEU A 118 7.42 0.89 -8.25
CA LEU A 118 7.34 -0.01 -7.11
C LEU A 118 7.87 -1.41 -7.44
N LEU A 119 7.52 -1.94 -8.63
CA LEU A 119 8.07 -3.20 -9.15
C LEU A 119 9.59 -3.15 -9.25
N LYS A 120 10.15 -2.09 -9.83
CA LYS A 120 11.61 -1.92 -9.97
C LYS A 120 12.31 -1.89 -8.61
N ARG A 121 11.69 -1.23 -7.62
CA ARG A 121 12.26 -1.09 -6.28
C ARG A 121 12.27 -2.40 -5.49
N LEU A 122 11.19 -3.18 -5.53
CA LEU A 122 11.03 -4.38 -4.70
C LEU A 122 11.41 -5.68 -5.43
N GLY A 123 11.42 -5.64 -6.76
CA GLY A 123 11.61 -6.80 -7.64
C GLY A 123 10.33 -7.64 -7.77
N SER A 124 10.18 -8.31 -8.92
CA SER A 124 9.00 -9.14 -9.23
C SER A 124 8.78 -10.32 -8.28
N GLU A 125 9.84 -10.82 -7.63
CA GLU A 125 9.71 -11.85 -6.59
C GLU A 125 9.38 -11.29 -5.20
N GLY A 126 9.49 -9.96 -5.04
CA GLY A 126 9.34 -9.29 -3.75
C GLY A 126 7.94 -8.79 -3.49
N ILE A 127 7.13 -8.56 -4.52
CA ILE A 127 5.80 -7.95 -4.40
C ILE A 127 4.86 -8.60 -5.42
N TYR A 128 3.58 -8.67 -5.09
CA TYR A 128 2.53 -8.88 -6.08
C TYR A 128 1.63 -7.66 -6.16
N MET A 129 1.26 -7.27 -7.38
CA MET A 129 0.42 -6.10 -7.60
C MET A 129 -0.69 -6.39 -8.60
N VAL A 130 -1.86 -5.82 -8.32
CA VAL A 130 -2.93 -5.63 -9.29
C VAL A 130 -3.05 -4.13 -9.52
N ALA A 131 -2.62 -3.67 -10.69
CA ALA A 131 -2.65 -2.27 -11.07
C ALA A 131 -3.92 -1.97 -11.87
N THR A 132 -4.74 -1.04 -11.40
CA THR A 132 -6.05 -0.76 -11.99
C THR A 132 -6.19 0.69 -12.44
N VAL A 133 -6.99 0.90 -13.48
CA VAL A 133 -7.34 2.22 -14.00
C VAL A 133 -8.81 2.29 -14.39
N LEU A 134 -9.41 3.47 -14.22
CA LEU A 134 -10.83 3.71 -14.57
C LEU A 134 -11.06 3.69 -16.07
N ASP A 135 -10.12 4.24 -16.84
CA ASP A 135 -10.24 4.34 -18.30
C ASP A 135 -10.23 2.94 -18.96
N THR A 136 -10.97 2.80 -20.06
CA THR A 136 -10.79 1.66 -20.96
C THR A 136 -9.40 1.69 -21.61
N ALA A 137 -8.91 0.57 -22.12
CA ALA A 137 -7.62 0.51 -22.81
C ALA A 137 -7.50 1.51 -23.99
N LYS A 138 -8.63 1.82 -24.66
CA LYS A 138 -8.70 2.79 -25.76
C LYS A 138 -8.58 4.23 -25.27
N GLU A 139 -9.34 4.59 -24.24
CA GLU A 139 -9.29 5.94 -23.63
C GLU A 139 -7.92 6.21 -23.02
N LEU A 140 -7.36 5.20 -22.34
CA LEU A 140 -6.06 5.31 -21.71
C LEU A 140 -4.97 5.59 -22.74
N LYS A 141 -4.96 4.88 -23.87
CA LYS A 141 -4.00 5.11 -24.95
C LYS A 141 -4.05 6.55 -25.48
N LYS A 142 -5.25 7.14 -25.53
CA LYS A 142 -5.44 8.52 -25.96
C LYS A 142 -4.91 9.52 -24.92
N LYS A 143 -5.12 9.25 -23.63
CA LYS A 143 -4.69 10.14 -22.53
C LYS A 143 -3.20 10.04 -22.23
N TYR A 144 -2.66 8.82 -22.29
CA TYR A 144 -1.29 8.45 -21.91
C TYR A 144 -0.75 7.40 -22.90
N PRO A 145 -0.16 7.82 -24.04
CA PRO A 145 0.31 6.90 -25.07
C PRO A 145 1.28 5.81 -24.56
N GLU A 146 2.12 6.16 -23.59
CA GLU A 146 3.12 5.27 -22.99
C GLU A 146 2.53 4.25 -22.01
N ALA A 147 1.29 4.42 -21.55
CA ALA A 147 0.71 3.56 -20.51
C ALA A 147 0.60 2.10 -20.95
N GLN A 148 0.35 1.85 -22.25
CA GLN A 148 0.29 0.48 -22.78
C GLN A 148 1.63 -0.24 -22.70
N ALA A 149 2.75 0.47 -22.93
CA ALA A 149 4.07 -0.10 -22.81
C ALA A 149 4.41 -0.44 -21.34
N LYS A 150 4.05 0.44 -20.39
CA LYS A 150 4.23 0.19 -18.95
C LYS A 150 3.36 -0.97 -18.47
N ALA A 151 2.10 -1.05 -18.91
CA ALA A 151 1.21 -2.17 -18.61
C ALA A 151 1.78 -3.51 -19.09
N LYS A 152 2.32 -3.57 -20.32
CA LYS A 152 2.99 -4.77 -20.85
C LYS A 152 4.19 -5.19 -20.00
N GLN A 153 4.99 -4.24 -19.52
CA GLN A 153 6.12 -4.54 -18.62
C GLN A 153 5.65 -5.13 -17.29
N LEU A 154 4.57 -4.61 -16.71
CA LEU A 154 3.98 -5.14 -15.47
C LEU A 154 3.50 -6.59 -15.67
N VAL A 155 2.75 -6.85 -16.74
CA VAL A 155 2.24 -8.18 -17.08
C VAL A 155 3.38 -9.16 -17.34
N ALA A 156 4.41 -8.75 -18.10
CA ALA A 156 5.59 -9.58 -18.34
C ALA A 156 6.37 -9.91 -17.05
N ALA A 157 6.29 -9.05 -16.04
CA ALA A 157 6.86 -9.28 -14.71
C ALA A 157 5.94 -10.10 -13.78
N GLY A 158 4.78 -10.56 -14.26
CA GLY A 158 3.84 -11.39 -13.52
C GLY A 158 2.86 -10.62 -12.63
N MET A 159 2.70 -9.32 -12.83
CA MET A 159 1.69 -8.49 -12.17
C MET A 159 0.40 -8.45 -13.00
N ASP A 160 -0.74 -8.17 -12.38
CA ASP A 160 -2.00 -8.01 -13.11
C ASP A 160 -2.26 -6.53 -13.44
N VAL A 161 -2.83 -6.28 -14.62
CA VAL A 161 -3.31 -4.97 -15.04
C VAL A 161 -4.80 -5.07 -15.41
N LYS A 162 -5.63 -4.18 -14.86
CA LYS A 162 -7.08 -4.14 -15.10
C LYS A 162 -7.55 -2.75 -15.52
N TYR A 163 -8.43 -2.72 -16.52
CA TYR A 163 -9.02 -1.49 -17.07
C TYR A 163 -10.50 -1.40 -16.67
N GLY A 164 -11.08 -0.20 -16.70
CA GLY A 164 -12.50 -0.03 -16.37
C GLY A 164 -12.84 -0.20 -14.88
N VAL A 165 -11.86 -0.17 -13.98
CA VAL A 165 -12.09 -0.38 -12.55
C VAL A 165 -12.43 0.95 -11.88
N ASP A 166 -13.67 1.08 -11.44
CA ASP A 166 -14.12 2.22 -10.64
C ASP A 166 -13.79 1.99 -9.16
N GLY A 167 -12.93 2.86 -8.61
CA GLY A 167 -12.54 2.86 -7.20
C GLY A 167 -13.71 3.04 -6.22
N ARG A 168 -14.86 3.55 -6.67
CA ARG A 168 -16.08 3.68 -5.87
C ARG A 168 -16.85 2.35 -5.76
N LYS A 169 -16.62 1.43 -6.70
CA LYS A 169 -17.38 0.18 -6.85
C LYS A 169 -16.56 -1.07 -6.53
N LEU A 170 -15.45 -0.93 -5.79
CA LEU A 170 -14.57 -2.07 -5.50
C LEU A 170 -15.28 -3.23 -4.79
N LYS A 171 -16.31 -2.94 -3.99
CA LYS A 171 -17.10 -3.97 -3.29
C LYS A 171 -17.86 -4.90 -4.26
N GLU A 172 -18.19 -4.42 -5.46
CA GLU A 172 -18.85 -5.21 -6.51
C GLU A 172 -17.87 -6.17 -7.19
N ASN A 173 -16.57 -5.89 -7.11
CA ASN A 173 -15.55 -6.74 -7.71
C ASN A 173 -15.07 -7.81 -6.72
N LEU A 174 -15.78 -8.94 -6.70
CA LEU A 174 -15.53 -10.06 -5.78
C LEU A 174 -14.13 -10.66 -5.90
N GLU A 175 -13.46 -10.48 -7.03
CA GLU A 175 -12.09 -10.97 -7.23
C GLU A 175 -11.09 -10.31 -6.27
N PHE A 176 -11.39 -9.09 -5.82
CA PHE A 176 -10.53 -8.34 -4.92
C PHE A 176 -10.75 -8.65 -3.44
N SER A 177 -11.85 -9.34 -3.10
CA SER A 177 -12.31 -9.42 -1.72
C SER A 177 -11.33 -10.18 -0.83
N GLY A 178 -10.94 -9.56 0.29
CA GLY A 178 -10.18 -10.22 1.36
C GLY A 178 -8.75 -10.64 1.00
N SER A 179 -8.13 -10.06 -0.01
CA SER A 179 -6.88 -10.61 -0.60
C SER A 179 -5.65 -9.72 -0.46
N PHE A 180 -5.83 -8.44 -0.14
CA PHE A 180 -4.74 -7.47 -0.23
C PHE A 180 -4.21 -7.04 1.13
N THR A 181 -2.88 -7.05 1.26
CA THR A 181 -2.18 -6.43 2.39
C THR A 181 -2.28 -4.90 2.32
N LYS A 182 -2.33 -4.33 1.11
CA LYS A 182 -2.40 -2.89 0.86
C LYS A 182 -3.40 -2.57 -0.24
N VAL A 183 -4.25 -1.57 -0.02
CA VAL A 183 -5.06 -0.94 -1.09
C VAL A 183 -4.65 0.52 -1.19
N VAL A 184 -4.22 0.96 -2.36
CA VAL A 184 -3.59 2.28 -2.56
C VAL A 184 -4.40 3.08 -3.57
N PHE A 185 -4.72 4.32 -3.22
CA PHE A 185 -5.30 5.30 -4.16
C PHE A 185 -4.53 6.60 -4.07
N ASN A 186 -3.62 6.80 -5.03
CA ASN A 186 -2.79 7.99 -5.10
C ASN A 186 -3.54 9.11 -5.83
N PHE A 187 -3.71 10.25 -5.17
CA PHE A 187 -4.32 11.47 -5.71
C PHE A 187 -5.71 11.25 -6.35
N PRO A 188 -6.66 10.62 -5.63
CA PRO A 188 -8.02 10.38 -6.14
C PRO A 188 -8.68 11.68 -6.56
N HIS A 189 -9.24 11.73 -7.78
CA HIS A 189 -9.86 12.93 -8.32
C HIS A 189 -10.96 12.59 -9.33
N LEU A 190 -12.08 13.32 -9.29
CA LEU A 190 -13.19 13.20 -10.25
C LEU A 190 -12.91 13.79 -11.65
N GLY A 191 -11.74 14.38 -11.90
CA GLY A 191 -11.46 15.09 -13.16
C GLY A 191 -12.21 16.41 -13.35
N THR A 192 -12.85 16.94 -12.29
CA THR A 192 -13.42 18.30 -12.24
C THR A 192 -12.38 19.31 -11.76
N ASP A 193 -12.69 20.60 -11.68
CA ASP A 193 -11.71 21.63 -11.26
C ASP A 193 -11.52 21.71 -9.73
N GLY A 194 -11.98 20.69 -8.98
CA GLY A 194 -11.83 20.58 -7.52
C GLY A 194 -12.83 21.39 -6.70
N ALA A 195 -13.66 22.21 -7.33
CA ALA A 195 -14.73 22.99 -6.69
C ALA A 195 -15.85 22.11 -6.11
N ASP A 196 -16.06 20.92 -6.67
CA ASP A 196 -17.03 19.95 -6.17
C ASP A 196 -16.49 19.19 -4.94
N VAL A 197 -16.47 19.85 -3.80
CA VAL A 197 -16.01 19.25 -2.53
C VAL A 197 -16.88 18.04 -2.15
N GLY A 198 -18.20 18.13 -2.35
CA GLY A 198 -19.15 17.08 -2.01
C GLY A 198 -18.89 15.78 -2.78
N GLY A 199 -18.68 15.88 -4.10
CA GLY A 199 -18.37 14.74 -4.94
C GLY A 199 -17.04 14.07 -4.57
N HIS A 200 -15.99 14.84 -4.23
CA HIS A 200 -14.72 14.25 -3.79
C HIS A 200 -14.84 13.57 -2.42
N GLN A 201 -15.65 14.13 -1.51
CA GLN A 201 -15.96 13.50 -0.24
C GLN A 201 -16.73 12.18 -0.44
N GLU A 202 -17.69 12.14 -1.36
CA GLU A 202 -18.41 10.92 -1.73
C GLU A 202 -17.48 9.87 -2.34
N LEU A 203 -16.64 10.26 -3.30
CA LEU A 203 -15.60 9.41 -3.89
C LEU A 203 -14.75 8.73 -2.81
N LEU A 204 -14.27 9.50 -1.83
CA LEU A 204 -13.46 8.98 -0.74
C LEU A 204 -14.24 8.02 0.16
N ARG A 205 -15.49 8.35 0.54
CA ARG A 205 -16.33 7.46 1.36
C ARG A 205 -16.57 6.11 0.66
N ASP A 206 -17.01 6.14 -0.59
CA ASP A 206 -17.30 4.94 -1.38
C ASP A 206 -16.03 4.08 -1.53
N PHE A 207 -14.90 4.74 -1.83
CA PHE A 207 -13.61 4.07 -1.88
C PHE A 207 -13.25 3.40 -0.56
N PHE A 208 -13.41 4.08 0.59
CA PHE A 208 -13.07 3.47 1.89
C PHE A 208 -13.93 2.24 2.21
N VAL A 209 -15.23 2.26 1.87
CA VAL A 209 -16.10 1.07 2.00
C VAL A 209 -15.58 -0.07 1.12
N GLY A 210 -15.30 0.21 -0.15
CA GLY A 210 -14.81 -0.77 -1.10
C GLY A 210 -13.43 -1.34 -0.72
N ALA A 211 -12.48 -0.47 -0.39
CA ALA A 211 -11.13 -0.82 0.03
C ALA A 211 -11.12 -1.69 1.29
N ALA A 212 -12.01 -1.41 2.26
CA ALA A 212 -12.19 -2.26 3.45
C ALA A 212 -12.46 -3.72 3.07
N SER A 213 -13.32 -3.94 2.07
CA SER A 213 -13.71 -5.28 1.62
C SER A 213 -12.61 -6.01 0.82
N CYS A 214 -11.65 -5.26 0.29
CA CYS A 214 -10.52 -5.79 -0.47
C CYS A 214 -9.36 -6.24 0.44
N LEU A 215 -9.24 -5.66 1.64
CA LEU A 215 -8.16 -5.99 2.57
C LEU A 215 -8.31 -7.42 3.10
N GLU A 216 -7.19 -8.14 3.16
CA GLU A 216 -7.12 -9.37 3.95
C GLU A 216 -7.43 -9.05 5.43
N PRO A 217 -8.07 -9.97 6.19
CA PRO A 217 -8.48 -9.74 7.57
C PRO A 217 -7.30 -9.84 8.55
N ALA A 218 -6.27 -9.01 8.35
CA ALA A 218 -5.10 -8.89 9.20
C ALA A 218 -4.96 -7.48 9.80
N ALA A 219 -4.35 -7.40 10.99
CA ALA A 219 -4.16 -6.13 11.71
C ALA A 219 -3.12 -5.21 11.05
N GLU A 220 -2.28 -5.77 10.16
CA GLU A 220 -1.25 -5.05 9.42
C GLU A 220 -1.69 -4.61 8.03
N SER A 221 -2.89 -5.02 7.60
CA SER A 221 -3.48 -4.59 6.34
C SER A 221 -3.80 -3.11 6.38
N GLU A 222 -3.49 -2.39 5.31
CA GLU A 222 -3.60 -0.93 5.27
C GLU A 222 -4.25 -0.41 3.99
N VAL A 223 -5.03 0.67 4.12
CA VAL A 223 -5.45 1.50 2.99
C VAL A 223 -4.60 2.75 2.95
N HIS A 224 -4.03 3.09 1.81
CA HIS A 224 -3.18 4.27 1.62
C HIS A 224 -3.88 5.23 0.68
N VAL A 225 -4.05 6.49 1.11
CA VAL A 225 -4.56 7.56 0.25
C VAL A 225 -3.57 8.70 0.25
N SER A 226 -3.08 9.06 -0.93
CA SER A 226 -2.14 10.18 -1.08
C SER A 226 -2.87 11.41 -1.60
N LEU A 227 -2.68 12.56 -0.96
CA LEU A 227 -3.27 13.84 -1.38
C LEU A 227 -2.22 14.95 -1.28
N ARG A 228 -2.36 15.98 -2.13
CA ARG A 228 -1.59 17.22 -2.00
C ARG A 228 -2.10 17.98 -0.76
N GLY A 229 -1.20 18.68 -0.06
CA GLY A 229 -1.61 19.60 1.00
C GLY A 229 -2.19 20.90 0.46
N GLY A 230 -3.08 21.55 1.24
CA GLY A 230 -3.71 22.80 0.86
C GLY A 230 -5.00 22.62 0.08
N GLN A 231 -5.66 23.74 -0.23
CA GLN A 231 -6.91 23.72 -1.00
C GLN A 231 -6.69 23.28 -2.46
N PRO A 232 -7.68 22.60 -3.09
CA PRO A 232 -8.97 22.19 -2.52
C PRO A 232 -8.92 20.90 -1.66
N TYR A 233 -7.80 20.19 -1.65
CA TYR A 233 -7.65 18.86 -1.06
C TYR A 233 -7.94 18.82 0.44
N ASP A 234 -7.56 19.86 1.19
CA ASP A 234 -7.87 19.95 2.62
C ASP A 234 -9.40 19.92 2.88
N SER A 235 -10.19 20.52 2.00
CA SER A 235 -11.66 20.54 2.11
C SER A 235 -12.30 19.18 1.85
N TRP A 236 -11.58 18.25 1.21
CA TRP A 236 -12.06 16.88 0.99
C TRP A 236 -12.02 16.06 2.28
N GLN A 237 -11.34 16.54 3.33
CA GLN A 237 -11.44 16.01 4.69
C GLN A 237 -11.24 14.49 4.76
N VAL A 238 -10.18 13.99 4.11
CA VAL A 238 -9.93 12.55 3.94
C VAL A 238 -9.98 11.75 5.25
N LEU A 239 -9.51 12.34 6.36
CA LEU A 239 -9.53 11.72 7.67
C LEU A 239 -10.96 11.58 8.21
N GLN A 240 -11.80 12.59 8.00
CA GLN A 240 -13.20 12.58 8.38
C GLN A 240 -13.98 11.58 7.52
N MET A 241 -13.72 11.53 6.21
CA MET A 241 -14.38 10.58 5.30
C MET A 241 -14.09 9.13 5.71
N ALA A 242 -12.82 8.81 6.01
CA ALA A 242 -12.45 7.50 6.53
C ALA A 242 -13.14 7.18 7.87
N LYS A 243 -13.16 8.14 8.81
CA LYS A 243 -13.77 7.94 10.14
C LYS A 243 -15.28 7.74 10.08
N ALA A 244 -15.96 8.42 9.16
CA ALA A 244 -17.40 8.33 8.96
C ALA A 244 -17.83 7.06 8.19
N THR A 245 -16.87 6.34 7.59
CA THR A 245 -17.15 5.12 6.84
C THR A 245 -17.59 4.01 7.79
N GLN A 246 -18.79 3.46 7.56
CA GLN A 246 -19.39 2.39 8.35
C GLN A 246 -19.57 1.10 7.54
N GLY A 247 -19.59 -0.03 8.25
CA GLY A 247 -19.95 -1.33 7.70
C GLY A 247 -21.46 -1.44 7.53
N GLN A 248 -21.92 -2.56 6.97
CA GLN A 248 -23.36 -2.85 6.86
C GLN A 248 -24.06 -2.96 8.21
N ASP A 249 -23.28 -3.17 9.28
CA ASP A 249 -23.71 -3.23 10.67
C ASP A 249 -23.73 -1.86 11.36
N GLY A 250 -23.45 -0.77 10.63
CA GLY A 250 -23.35 0.58 11.19
C GLY A 250 -22.10 0.83 12.03
N LEU A 251 -21.17 -0.13 12.15
CA LEU A 251 -19.95 0.07 12.91
C LEU A 251 -18.91 0.81 12.07
N PRO A 252 -18.14 1.74 12.66
CA PRO A 252 -17.04 2.40 11.95
C PRO A 252 -16.02 1.37 11.44
N LEU A 253 -15.63 1.47 10.16
CA LEU A 253 -14.70 0.52 9.53
C LEU A 253 -13.24 0.91 9.73
N MET A 254 -12.92 2.17 9.50
CA MET A 254 -11.54 2.63 9.35
C MET A 254 -11.11 3.53 10.50
N ARG A 255 -9.81 3.55 10.75
CA ARG A 255 -9.12 4.58 11.53
C ARG A 255 -7.88 5.03 10.77
N CYS A 256 -7.53 6.30 10.89
CA CYS A 256 -6.21 6.76 10.49
C CYS A 256 -5.18 6.25 11.50
N ASP A 257 -4.15 5.57 11.03
CA ASP A 257 -3.03 5.07 11.84
C ASP A 257 -1.91 6.11 11.88
N ARG A 258 -1.48 6.59 10.71
CA ARG A 258 -0.43 7.58 10.57
C ARG A 258 -0.58 8.36 9.27
N SER A 259 0.18 9.43 9.13
CA SER A 259 0.33 10.13 7.86
C SER A 259 1.79 10.46 7.64
N VAL A 260 2.31 10.14 6.46
CA VAL A 260 3.73 10.35 6.12
C VAL A 260 3.84 11.25 4.88
N PRO A 261 4.95 11.96 4.67
CA PRO A 261 5.18 12.67 3.41
C PRO A 261 5.13 11.70 2.22
N PHE A 262 4.53 12.12 1.11
CA PHE A 262 4.64 11.40 -0.15
C PHE A 262 5.90 11.89 -0.86
N CYS A 263 6.96 11.07 -0.88
CA CYS A 263 8.22 11.41 -1.56
C CYS A 263 8.29 10.68 -2.89
N ALA A 264 8.02 11.40 -3.99
CA ALA A 264 8.07 10.83 -5.34
C ALA A 264 9.48 10.32 -5.71
N GLU A 265 10.52 10.90 -5.11
CA GLU A 265 11.92 10.54 -5.31
C GLU A 265 12.22 9.09 -4.89
N HIS A 266 11.41 8.49 -4.00
CA HIS A 266 11.51 7.08 -3.64
C HIS A 266 11.00 6.13 -4.74
N PHE A 267 10.37 6.68 -5.79
CA PHE A 267 9.80 5.95 -6.90
C PHE A 267 10.39 6.46 -8.23
N PRO A 268 11.69 6.22 -8.53
CA PRO A 268 12.30 6.70 -9.76
C PRO A 268 11.53 6.25 -11.01
N GLY A 269 11.16 7.22 -11.85
CA GLY A 269 10.36 6.98 -13.05
C GLY A 269 8.84 7.09 -12.85
N TYR A 270 8.37 7.38 -11.64
CA TYR A 270 6.99 7.80 -11.39
C TYR A 270 6.76 9.22 -11.94
N GLY A 271 5.72 9.39 -12.75
CA GLY A 271 5.21 10.67 -13.21
C GLY A 271 3.77 10.85 -12.74
N HIS A 272 3.41 12.02 -12.22
CA HIS A 272 2.05 12.24 -11.74
C HIS A 272 1.11 12.58 -12.91
N CYS A 273 0.18 11.67 -13.19
CA CYS A 273 -0.81 11.84 -14.24
C CYS A 273 -2.12 12.41 -13.69
N ARG A 274 -2.71 13.35 -14.43
CA ARG A 274 -4.03 13.94 -14.11
C ARG A 274 -5.14 13.23 -14.86
N THR A 275 -6.33 13.10 -14.27
CA THR A 275 -7.51 12.41 -14.85
C THR A 275 -7.88 12.85 -16.28
N ARG A 276 -7.56 14.10 -16.66
CA ARG A 276 -7.81 14.67 -18.01
C ARG A 276 -6.73 14.36 -19.05
N GLY A 277 -5.64 13.68 -18.68
CA GLY A 277 -4.58 13.24 -19.58
C GLY A 277 -3.43 14.25 -19.77
N ASP A 278 -2.38 13.80 -20.48
CA ASP A 278 -1.13 14.54 -20.64
C ASP A 278 -1.31 15.83 -21.45
N ALA A 279 -2.15 15.80 -22.49
CA ALA A 279 -2.43 16.98 -23.30
C ALA A 279 -3.04 18.13 -22.48
N TYR A 280 -3.97 17.81 -21.57
CA TYR A 280 -4.54 18.80 -20.65
C TYR A 280 -3.49 19.34 -19.68
N ALA A 281 -2.60 18.47 -19.17
CA ALA A 281 -1.54 18.86 -18.26
C ALA A 281 -0.54 19.82 -18.92
N ALA A 282 -0.08 19.47 -20.13
CA ALA A 282 0.86 20.26 -20.92
C ALA A 282 0.28 21.64 -21.26
N ALA A 283 -0.99 21.72 -21.69
CA ALA A 283 -1.65 22.97 -22.04
C ALA A 283 -1.77 23.97 -20.87
N ARG A 284 -1.60 23.53 -19.63
CA ARG A 284 -1.69 24.36 -18.41
C ARG A 284 -0.34 24.51 -17.68
N GLY A 285 0.75 24.03 -18.27
CA GLY A 285 2.09 24.15 -17.70
C GLY A 285 2.28 23.38 -16.39
N PHE A 286 1.49 22.33 -16.15
CA PHE A 286 1.66 21.50 -14.96
C PHE A 286 2.91 20.62 -15.11
N THR A 287 3.76 20.61 -14.08
CA THR A 287 4.97 19.76 -14.01
C THR A 287 4.92 18.88 -12.77
N ASP A 288 5.55 17.69 -12.83
CA ASP A 288 5.57 16.73 -11.71
C ASP A 288 6.04 17.38 -10.39
N LYS A 289 7.08 18.23 -10.46
CA LYS A 289 7.65 18.95 -9.30
C LYS A 289 6.63 19.84 -8.58
N ASN A 290 5.65 20.39 -9.30
CA ASN A 290 4.67 21.30 -8.72
C ASN A 290 3.45 20.56 -8.13
N VAL A 291 3.27 19.28 -8.43
CA VAL A 291 2.03 18.55 -8.11
C VAL A 291 2.17 17.65 -6.88
N VAL A 292 3.33 17.02 -6.68
CA VAL A 292 3.58 16.13 -5.52
C VAL A 292 4.21 16.85 -4.32
N SER A 293 4.71 18.08 -4.52
CA SER A 293 5.30 18.86 -3.43
C SER A 293 4.29 19.13 -2.32
N GLY A 294 4.69 18.83 -1.07
CA GLY A 294 3.83 18.96 0.12
C GLY A 294 2.74 17.88 0.23
N ALA A 295 2.72 16.89 -0.67
CA ALA A 295 1.76 15.80 -0.59
C ALA A 295 2.05 14.86 0.59
N ARG A 296 0.99 14.22 1.09
CA ARG A 296 1.05 13.25 2.18
C ARG A 296 0.29 11.99 1.80
N THR A 297 0.81 10.86 2.25
CA THR A 297 0.08 9.59 2.27
C THR A 297 -0.51 9.38 3.66
N HIS A 298 -1.83 9.30 3.72
CA HIS A 298 -2.59 8.93 4.90
C HIS A 298 -2.77 7.41 4.90
N VAL A 299 -2.35 6.77 5.99
CA VAL A 299 -2.41 5.32 6.17
C VAL A 299 -3.54 5.00 7.13
N PHE A 300 -4.47 4.17 6.67
CA PHE A 300 -5.65 3.75 7.41
C PHE A 300 -5.60 2.25 7.66
N LYS A 301 -6.18 1.82 8.78
CA LYS A 301 -6.32 0.41 9.16
C LYS A 301 -7.76 0.13 9.54
N LEU A 302 -8.20 -1.11 9.33
CA LEU A 302 -9.47 -1.61 9.87
C LEU A 302 -9.47 -1.48 11.39
N ARG A 303 -10.56 -0.96 11.95
CA ARG A 303 -10.81 -0.95 13.40
C ARG A 303 -10.88 -2.37 13.95
N THR A 304 -10.52 -2.53 15.21
CA THR A 304 -10.42 -3.83 15.88
C THR A 304 -11.77 -4.58 15.87
N GLU A 305 -12.87 -3.84 15.97
CA GLU A 305 -14.24 -4.38 15.93
C GLU A 305 -14.57 -4.90 14.52
N ALA A 306 -14.30 -4.10 13.48
CA ALA A 306 -14.50 -4.50 12.09
C ALA A 306 -13.63 -5.70 11.71
N LEU A 307 -12.36 -5.71 12.15
CA LEU A 307 -11.42 -6.80 11.92
C LEU A 307 -11.88 -8.11 12.56
N ARG A 308 -12.45 -8.05 13.78
CA ARG A 308 -12.98 -9.25 14.45
C ARG A 308 -14.10 -9.90 13.64
N LYS A 309 -15.00 -9.10 13.05
CA LYS A 309 -16.10 -9.60 12.22
C LYS A 309 -15.66 -10.22 10.90
N LEU A 310 -14.57 -9.74 10.31
CA LEU A 310 -14.04 -10.34 9.07
C LEU A 310 -13.32 -11.69 9.33
N LYS A 311 -13.03 -12.01 10.59
CA LYS A 311 -12.38 -13.29 10.99
C LYS A 311 -13.36 -14.37 11.41
N THR A 312 -14.61 -14.00 11.71
CA THR A 312 -15.71 -14.90 12.07
C THR A 312 -16.49 -15.32 10.84
#